data_AF-A0A7K7UW88-F1
#
_entry.id   AF-A0A7K7UW88-F1
#
_cell.length_a   1.000
_cell.length_b   1.000
_cell.length_c   1.000
_cell.angle_alpha   90.00
_cell.angle_beta   90.00
_cell.angle_gamma   90.00
#
_symmetry.space_group_name_H-M   'P 1'
#
loop_
_entity.id
_entity.type
_entity.pdbx_description
1 polymer ?
#
loop_
_entity_poly.entity_id
_entity_poly.type
_entity_poly.pdbx_seq_one_letter_code
_entity_poly.pdbx_strand_id
1 'polypeptide(L)'
;LILIGGFVQLLAGFLAFRKYDHLGGAAFLTFSALWSSYGATRILSAAYPPWQNLTLASENARKSEGFTAGSVAFLLLNTFLIILASSFNVVLLLMTLAMELLIICFLLFTVENLPWPFEIVMLSIFSIICFYGATASLANNMFGKDLIMMGPPLFVAERSKEDHDDPPPCICPKSHCTSGLRMIADLLNTGAVCGVPTDTVYALAASCKHPQAIEKVYRIKDRPQEKPICIFISNLDQLRAAAPPISPLLWDFMENVYPGGIGCIIKKGEWLKKLGVGAGYSRVGTQDTIMIRVPDLTVLVHLIDMTGPLAITSANPSGEVDSTHHDMVISRLGHKLEGVLCDGESDEVVASTVVNCTKIDESGINIVREGCIPAGKVMQIFERVKNR
;
A
#
# COMPACT_ATOMS: atom_id res chain seq x y z
N LEU A 1 19.60 1.51 30.96
CA LEU A 1 18.28 1.38 30.28
C LEU A 1 17.94 2.60 29.41
N ILE A 2 18.10 3.82 29.92
CA ILE A 2 17.72 5.08 29.25
C ILE A 2 18.32 5.23 27.83
N LEU A 3 19.63 5.06 27.68
CA LEU A 3 20.31 5.10 26.37
C LEU A 3 19.90 3.94 25.43
N ILE A 4 19.62 2.76 25.99
CA ILE A 4 19.23 1.58 25.21
C ILE A 4 17.83 1.79 24.62
N GLY A 5 16.90 2.35 25.40
CA GLY A 5 15.56 2.73 24.92
C GLY A 5 15.62 3.78 23.80
N GLY A 6 16.46 4.81 23.96
CA GLY A 6 16.69 5.81 22.92
C GLY A 6 17.23 5.21 21.62
N PHE A 7 18.16 4.27 21.69
CA PHE A 7 18.70 3.58 20.51
C PHE A 7 17.64 2.72 19.79
N VAL A 8 16.82 1.99 20.55
CA VAL A 8 15.74 1.17 19.97
C VAL A 8 14.68 2.03 19.28
N GLN A 9 14.32 3.18 19.88
CA GLN A 9 13.43 4.15 19.25
C GLN A 9 14.03 4.77 17.98
N LEU A 10 15.35 5.02 17.95
CA LEU A 10 16.03 5.50 16.76
C LEU A 10 15.85 4.52 15.58
N LEU A 11 16.08 3.23 15.84
CA LEU A 11 15.96 2.16 14.84
C LEU A 11 14.52 2.03 14.34
N ALA A 12 13.54 2.08 15.25
CA ALA A 12 12.12 2.04 14.90
C ALA A 12 11.72 3.24 14.01
N GLY A 13 12.24 4.43 14.31
CA GLY A 13 12.00 5.63 13.51
C GLY A 13 12.49 5.50 12.07
N PHE A 14 13.72 5.05 11.86
CA PHE A 14 14.26 4.84 10.50
C PHE A 14 13.50 3.78 9.71
N LEU A 15 13.04 2.71 10.36
CA LEU A 15 12.26 1.66 9.70
C LEU A 15 10.86 2.13 9.32
N ALA A 16 10.22 2.98 10.12
CA ALA A 16 8.93 3.58 9.81
C ALA A 16 9.02 4.51 8.57
N PHE A 17 10.09 5.32 8.46
CA PHE A 17 10.32 6.14 7.26
C PHE A 17 10.46 5.32 5.98
N ARG A 18 11.05 4.12 6.05
CA ARG A 18 11.19 3.22 4.90
C ARG A 18 9.85 2.73 4.35
N LYS A 19 8.79 2.75 5.17
CA LYS A 19 7.42 2.33 4.82
C LYS A 19 6.46 3.51 4.63
N TYR A 20 6.97 4.73 4.44
CA TYR A 20 6.17 5.95 4.27
C TYR A 20 5.33 6.34 5.49
N ASP A 21 5.57 5.73 6.67
CA ASP A 21 5.02 6.22 7.94
C ASP A 21 5.90 7.37 8.47
N HIS A 22 5.74 8.53 7.84
CA HIS A 22 6.53 9.72 8.14
C HIS A 22 6.27 10.24 9.55
N LEU A 23 5.03 10.11 10.05
CA LEU A 23 4.65 10.63 11.37
C LEU A 23 5.14 9.72 12.48
N GLY A 24 4.93 8.40 12.37
CA GLY A 24 5.49 7.43 13.31
C GLY A 24 7.01 7.50 13.34
N GLY A 25 7.63 7.60 12.16
CA GLY A 25 9.07 7.80 12.00
C GLY A 25 9.59 9.05 12.73
N ALA A 26 8.97 10.21 12.48
CA ALA A 26 9.34 11.46 13.12
C ALA A 26 9.16 11.40 14.65
N ALA A 27 8.05 10.84 15.12
CA ALA A 27 7.78 10.69 16.55
C ALA A 27 8.87 9.85 17.24
N PHE A 28 9.18 8.65 16.71
CA PHE A 28 10.23 7.79 17.28
C PHE A 28 11.63 8.42 17.27
N LEU A 29 11.99 9.20 16.25
CA LEU A 29 13.25 9.94 16.22
C LEU A 29 13.27 11.06 17.28
N THR A 30 12.17 11.81 17.44
CA THR A 30 12.08 12.84 18.49
C THR A 30 12.19 12.25 19.89
N PHE A 31 11.55 11.10 20.14
CA PHE A 31 11.67 10.36 21.40
C PHE A 31 13.10 9.91 21.65
N SER A 32 13.77 9.36 20.63
CA SER A 32 15.17 8.93 20.71
C SER A 32 16.14 10.06 21.07
N ALA A 33 15.97 11.23 20.46
CA ALA A 33 16.79 12.40 20.72
C ALA A 33 16.65 12.88 22.17
N LEU A 34 15.43 12.92 22.71
CA LEU A 34 15.19 13.32 24.10
C LEU A 34 15.80 12.31 25.09
N TRP A 35 15.59 11.00 24.88
CA TRP A 35 16.13 9.96 25.75
C TRP A 35 17.67 9.94 25.77
N SER A 36 18.30 10.15 24.61
CA SER A 36 19.75 10.22 24.50
C SER A 36 20.31 11.46 25.20
N SER A 37 19.64 12.60 25.06
CA SER A 37 20.00 13.85 25.75
C SER A 37 19.84 13.74 27.28
N TYR A 38 18.73 13.17 27.76
CA TYR A 38 18.49 12.96 29.19
C TYR A 38 19.47 11.95 29.81
N GLY A 39 19.68 10.81 29.15
CA GLY A 39 20.64 9.80 29.59
C GLY A 39 22.05 10.35 29.70
N ALA A 40 22.49 11.13 28.69
CA ALA A 40 23.79 11.80 28.73
C ALA A 40 23.88 12.80 29.89
N THR A 41 22.84 13.62 30.10
CA THR A 41 22.82 14.64 31.17
C THR A 41 22.90 14.01 32.56
N ARG A 42 22.20 12.89 32.80
CA ARG A 42 22.25 12.19 34.10
C ARG A 42 23.59 11.52 34.35
N ILE A 43 24.18 10.89 33.32
CA ILE A 43 25.53 10.31 33.41
C ILE A 43 26.56 11.40 33.73
N LEU A 44 26.49 12.55 33.05
CA LEU A 44 27.37 13.69 33.32
C LEU A 44 27.17 14.27 34.72
N SER A 45 25.92 14.42 35.17
CA SER A 45 25.61 14.92 36.52
C SER A 45 26.06 13.97 37.64
N ALA A 46 26.04 12.65 37.39
CA ALA A 46 26.52 11.65 38.32
C ALA A 46 28.05 11.53 38.30
N ALA A 47 28.69 11.79 37.16
CA ALA A 47 30.15 11.77 37.01
C ALA A 47 30.83 13.01 37.64
N TYR A 48 30.13 14.15 37.73
CA TYR A 48 30.64 15.41 38.27
C TYR A 48 29.73 15.97 39.38
N PRO A 49 29.89 15.53 40.65
CA PRO A 49 29.11 16.04 41.78
C PRO A 49 29.44 17.52 42.13
N PRO A 50 28.56 18.25 42.83
CA PRO A 50 28.53 19.73 42.86
C PRO A 50 29.68 20.44 43.60
N TRP A 51 30.71 19.74 44.05
CA TRP A 51 31.75 20.29 44.93
C TRP A 51 33.04 20.75 44.21
N GLN A 52 32.94 21.20 42.96
CA GLN A 52 34.04 21.90 42.30
C GLN A 52 33.58 23.21 41.65
N ASN A 53 34.11 24.31 42.21
CA ASN A 53 34.28 25.66 41.68
C ASN A 53 33.07 26.62 41.54
N LEU A 54 33.14 27.70 42.33
CA LEU A 54 32.24 28.85 42.42
C LEU A 54 32.06 29.65 41.10
N THR A 55 32.87 29.38 40.07
CA THR A 55 32.73 29.95 38.71
C THR A 55 31.73 29.21 37.83
N LEU A 56 31.30 28.00 38.20
CA LEU A 56 30.32 27.19 37.45
C LEU A 56 28.85 27.53 37.76
N ALA A 57 28.57 28.36 38.77
CA ALA A 57 27.19 28.72 39.12
C ALA A 57 26.51 29.56 38.00
N SER A 58 27.25 30.44 37.33
CA SER A 58 26.76 31.24 36.20
C SER A 58 26.54 30.40 34.94
N GLU A 59 27.42 29.43 34.66
CA GLU A 59 27.24 28.48 33.55
C GLU A 59 26.12 27.47 33.82
N ASN A 60 25.97 26.98 35.05
CA ASN A 60 24.88 26.09 35.43
C ASN A 60 23.53 26.79 35.41
N ALA A 61 23.46 28.07 35.78
CA ALA A 61 22.26 28.90 35.64
C ALA A 61 21.86 29.06 34.16
N ARG A 62 22.81 29.41 33.26
CA ARG A 62 22.55 29.48 31.81
C ARG A 62 22.19 28.13 31.18
N LYS A 63 22.81 27.03 31.63
CA LYS A 63 22.46 25.66 31.20
C LYS A 63 21.06 25.26 31.66
N SER A 64 20.68 25.64 32.89
CA SER A 64 19.33 25.41 33.43
C SER A 64 18.27 26.22 32.68
N GLU A 65 18.54 27.49 32.34
CA GLU A 65 17.67 28.33 31.51
C GLU A 65 17.52 27.76 30.09
N GLY A 66 18.62 27.34 29.45
CA GLY A 66 18.58 26.69 28.13
C GLY A 66 17.85 25.35 28.13
N PHE A 67 18.03 24.54 29.18
CA PHE A 67 17.31 23.28 29.36
C PHE A 67 15.80 23.50 29.59
N THR A 68 15.44 24.51 30.39
CA THR A 68 14.05 24.87 30.66
C THR A 68 13.37 25.39 29.38
N ALA A 69 14.02 26.30 28.65
CA ALA A 69 13.53 26.80 27.37
C ALA A 69 13.36 25.69 26.33
N GLY A 70 14.32 24.77 26.25
CA GLY A 70 14.21 23.58 25.39
C GLY A 70 13.05 22.67 25.79
N SER A 71 12.87 22.41 27.08
CA SER A 71 11.79 21.56 27.59
C SER A 71 10.41 22.16 27.32
N VAL A 72 10.25 23.49 27.46
CA VAL A 72 9.01 24.20 27.10
C VAL A 72 8.72 24.10 25.59
N ALA A 73 9.74 24.25 24.73
CA ALA A 73 9.57 24.09 23.29
C ALA A 73 9.16 22.66 22.90
N PHE A 74 9.74 21.65 23.56
CA PHE A 74 9.35 20.24 23.37
C PHE A 74 7.94 19.96 23.87
N LEU A 75 7.49 20.60 24.96
CA LEU A 75 6.13 20.48 25.46
C LEU A 75 5.13 20.95 24.39
N LEU A 76 5.33 22.14 23.83
CA LEU A 76 4.46 22.67 22.76
C LEU A 76 4.43 21.78 21.51
N LEU A 77 5.59 21.27 21.10
CA LEU A 77 5.69 20.35 19.96
C LEU A 77 4.96 19.02 20.25
N ASN A 78 5.13 18.48 21.46
CA ASN A 78 4.54 17.20 21.85
C ASN A 78 3.03 17.32 22.05
N THR A 79 2.49 18.44 22.54
CA THR A 79 1.05 18.71 22.54
C THR A 79 0.46 18.64 21.13
N PHE A 80 1.17 19.18 20.12
CA PHE A 80 0.76 19.06 18.72
C PHE A 80 0.81 17.59 18.22
N LEU A 81 1.85 16.84 18.61
CA LEU A 81 1.95 15.42 18.29
C LEU A 81 0.85 14.59 18.95
N ILE A 82 0.36 14.93 20.15
CA ILE A 82 -0.79 14.27 20.78
C ILE A 82 -2.04 14.42 19.92
N ILE A 83 -2.31 15.63 19.43
CA ILE A 83 -3.47 15.91 18.57
C ILE A 83 -3.38 15.06 17.29
N LEU A 84 -2.22 15.04 16.64
CA LEU A 84 -2.02 14.20 15.46
C LEU A 84 -2.17 12.72 15.80
N ALA A 85 -1.44 12.21 16.81
CA ALA A 85 -1.42 10.81 17.21
C ALA A 85 -2.82 10.26 17.53
N SER A 86 -3.69 11.10 18.09
CA SER A 86 -5.07 10.75 18.40
C SER A 86 -5.89 10.30 17.19
N SER A 87 -5.47 10.70 15.99
CA SER A 87 -6.10 10.38 14.69
C SER A 87 -5.49 9.15 13.99
N PHE A 88 -4.40 8.57 14.50
CA PHE A 88 -3.70 7.45 13.84
C PHE A 88 -3.88 6.12 14.57
N ASN A 89 -3.40 6.01 15.81
CA ASN A 89 -3.56 4.79 16.61
C ASN A 89 -3.42 5.09 18.11
N VAL A 90 -4.06 4.26 18.94
CA VAL A 90 -4.07 4.43 20.40
C VAL A 90 -2.68 4.28 21.02
N VAL A 91 -1.80 3.42 20.49
CA VAL A 91 -0.44 3.26 21.05
C VAL A 91 0.40 4.53 20.89
N LEU A 92 0.35 5.19 19.72
CA LEU A 92 1.04 6.45 19.47
C LEU A 92 0.45 7.58 20.33
N LEU A 93 -0.87 7.56 20.56
CA LEU A 93 -1.52 8.49 21.49
C LEU A 93 -1.06 8.28 22.93
N LEU A 94 -1.03 7.04 23.42
CA LEU A 94 -0.55 6.73 24.77
C LEU A 94 0.93 7.09 24.96
N MET A 95 1.75 6.88 23.92
CA MET A 95 3.17 7.28 23.91
C MET A 95 3.36 8.78 24.02
N THR A 96 2.65 9.55 23.19
CA THR A 96 2.73 11.02 23.18
C THR A 96 2.16 11.63 24.46
N LEU A 97 1.08 11.07 25.02
CA LEU A 97 0.54 11.47 26.34
C LEU A 97 1.51 11.18 27.49
N ALA A 98 2.12 10.00 27.50
CA ALA A 98 3.08 9.65 28.53
C ALA A 98 4.37 10.48 28.43
N MET A 99 4.75 10.87 27.21
CA MET A 99 5.83 11.84 26.98
C MET A 99 5.49 13.22 27.55
N GLU A 100 4.26 13.71 27.33
CA GLU A 100 3.82 15.01 27.83
C GLU A 100 3.92 15.08 29.36
N LEU A 101 3.43 14.03 30.03
CA LEU A 101 3.53 13.89 31.48
C LEU A 101 4.98 13.93 31.97
N LEU A 102 5.91 13.33 31.23
CA LEU A 102 7.33 13.38 31.58
C LEU A 102 7.97 14.74 31.38
N ILE A 103 7.65 15.44 30.29
CA ILE A 103 8.16 16.81 30.06
C ILE A 103 7.66 17.74 31.18
N ILE A 104 6.40 17.60 31.60
CA ILE A 104 5.85 18.31 32.76
C ILE A 104 6.60 17.95 34.04
N CYS A 105 6.89 16.67 34.28
CA CYS A 105 7.69 16.24 35.43
C CYS A 105 9.11 16.84 35.42
N PHE A 106 9.75 16.95 34.24
CA PHE A 106 11.07 17.57 34.11
C PHE A 106 11.04 19.06 34.46
N LEU A 107 10.02 19.79 34.01
CA LEU A 107 9.83 21.19 34.39
C LEU A 107 9.60 21.33 35.90
N LEU A 108 8.82 20.43 36.52
CA LEU A 108 8.60 20.46 37.97
C LEU A 108 9.88 20.13 38.77
N PHE A 109 10.76 19.28 38.24
CA PHE A 109 12.06 18.99 38.83
C PHE A 109 12.99 20.20 38.79
N THR A 110 12.99 20.98 37.70
CA THR A 110 13.76 22.23 37.62
C THR A 110 13.30 23.30 38.62
N VAL A 111 12.07 23.18 39.13
CA VAL A 111 11.47 24.07 40.15
C VAL A 111 11.57 23.46 41.56
N GLU A 112 12.43 22.45 41.77
CA GLU A 112 12.73 21.78 43.07
C GLU A 112 11.52 21.14 43.78
N ASN A 113 10.40 20.89 43.09
CA ASN A 113 9.11 20.58 43.73
C ASN A 113 8.63 19.12 43.61
N LEU A 114 9.41 18.19 43.05
CA LEU A 114 8.95 16.82 42.80
C LEU A 114 9.56 15.77 43.75
N PRO A 115 8.75 14.94 44.45
CA PRO A 115 9.27 13.86 45.30
C PRO A 115 9.91 12.73 44.47
N TRP A 116 11.14 12.31 44.84
CA TRP A 116 11.88 11.21 44.22
C TRP A 116 11.10 9.90 43.96
N PRO A 117 10.21 9.42 44.85
CA PRO A 117 9.46 8.19 44.60
C PRO A 117 8.50 8.30 43.41
N PHE A 118 7.95 9.50 43.16
CA PHE A 118 7.02 9.74 42.07
C PHE A 118 7.73 9.71 40.70
N GLU A 119 8.94 10.27 40.63
CA GLU A 119 9.78 10.25 39.43
C GLU A 119 10.06 8.81 38.96
N ILE A 120 10.43 7.93 39.90
CA ILE A 120 10.78 6.53 39.60
C ILE A 120 9.57 5.77 39.04
N VAL A 121 8.40 5.96 39.64
CA VAL A 121 7.16 5.30 39.18
C VAL A 121 6.78 5.77 37.78
N MET A 122 6.84 7.07 37.52
CA MET A 122 6.53 7.64 36.20
C MET A 122 7.50 7.17 35.10
N LEU A 123 8.81 7.18 35.38
CA LEU A 123 9.83 6.68 34.45
C LEU A 123 9.65 5.19 34.15
N SER A 124 9.22 4.40 35.14
CA SER A 124 8.97 2.97 34.98
C SER A 124 7.77 2.71 34.06
N ILE A 125 6.64 3.40 34.30
CA ILE A 125 5.43 3.29 33.47
C ILE A 125 5.75 3.69 32.01
N PHE A 126 6.42 4.83 31.83
CA PHE A 126 6.78 5.29 30.49
C PHE A 126 7.76 4.35 29.78
N SER A 127 8.74 3.79 30.49
CA SER A 127 9.68 2.83 29.91
C SER A 127 8.97 1.58 29.39
N ILE A 128 7.91 1.11 30.07
CA ILE A 128 7.11 -0.04 29.65
C ILE A 128 6.31 0.31 28.38
N ILE A 129 5.63 1.45 28.37
CA ILE A 129 4.87 1.93 27.21
C ILE A 129 5.81 2.11 26.00
N CYS A 130 6.96 2.75 26.20
CA CYS A 130 8.00 2.94 25.19
C CYS A 130 8.51 1.64 24.61
N PHE A 131 8.81 0.67 25.47
CA PHE A 131 9.29 -0.63 25.05
C PHE A 131 8.23 -1.38 24.24
N TYR A 132 6.97 -1.33 24.68
CA TYR A 132 5.86 -1.94 23.96
C TYR A 132 5.67 -1.34 22.56
N GLY A 133 5.52 -0.02 22.44
CA GLY A 133 5.27 0.56 21.11
C GLY A 133 6.49 0.51 20.18
N ALA A 134 7.72 0.52 20.72
CA ALA A 134 8.91 0.30 19.89
C ALA A 134 9.00 -1.15 19.39
N THR A 135 8.70 -2.14 20.23
CA THR A 135 8.68 -3.55 19.83
C THR A 135 7.51 -3.87 18.89
N ALA A 136 6.33 -3.30 19.13
CA ALA A 136 5.16 -3.39 18.26
C ALA A 136 5.44 -2.78 16.88
N SER A 137 5.96 -1.55 16.85
CA SER A 137 6.39 -0.88 15.61
C SER A 137 7.44 -1.70 14.89
N LEU A 138 8.47 -2.20 15.58
CA LEU A 138 9.53 -3.00 14.96
C LEU A 138 8.97 -4.31 14.37
N ALA A 139 8.13 -5.04 15.10
CA ALA A 139 7.56 -6.30 14.64
C ALA A 139 6.65 -6.10 13.43
N ASN A 140 5.71 -5.15 13.50
CA ASN A 140 4.78 -4.89 12.40
C ASN A 140 5.54 -4.38 11.15
N ASN A 141 6.59 -3.57 11.36
CA ASN A 141 7.42 -3.07 10.26
C ASN A 141 8.34 -4.15 9.65
N MET A 142 8.92 -5.05 10.44
CA MET A 142 9.80 -6.13 9.94
C MET A 142 9.03 -7.21 9.18
N PHE A 143 7.84 -7.60 9.64
CA PHE A 143 7.11 -8.76 9.09
C PHE A 143 5.96 -8.38 8.15
N GLY A 144 5.63 -7.09 8.00
CA GLY A 144 4.61 -6.64 7.05
C GLY A 144 3.19 -7.11 7.36
N LYS A 145 2.93 -7.52 8.61
CA LYS A 145 1.63 -7.94 9.14
C LYS A 145 1.46 -7.31 10.52
N ASP A 146 0.23 -7.00 10.91
CA ASP A 146 -0.11 -6.51 12.25
C ASP A 146 -0.03 -7.64 13.28
N LEU A 147 1.20 -8.05 13.61
CA LEU A 147 1.49 -9.09 14.59
C LEU A 147 1.18 -8.65 16.01
N ILE A 148 1.40 -7.36 16.31
CA ILE A 148 1.17 -6.77 17.62
C ILE A 148 0.11 -5.66 17.46
N MET A 149 -0.98 -5.79 18.19
CA MET A 149 -2.13 -4.89 18.09
C MET A 149 -1.79 -3.47 18.55
N MET A 150 -1.82 -2.50 17.64
CA MET A 150 -1.59 -1.07 17.95
C MET A 150 -2.86 -0.32 18.37
N GLY A 151 -4.01 -1.00 18.31
CA GLY A 151 -5.33 -0.45 18.62
C GLY A 151 -5.87 0.51 17.55
N PRO A 152 -7.20 0.66 17.44
CA PRO A 152 -7.80 1.64 16.54
C PRO A 152 -7.47 3.08 16.99
N PRO A 153 -7.58 4.11 16.13
CA PRO A 153 -7.47 5.50 16.54
C PRO A 153 -8.57 5.89 17.55
N LEU A 154 -8.25 6.79 18.49
CA LEU A 154 -9.21 7.23 19.52
C LEU A 154 -10.24 8.19 18.93
N PHE A 155 -9.76 9.15 18.14
CA PHE A 155 -10.60 9.84 17.18
C PHE A 155 -10.44 9.06 15.90
N VAL A 156 -11.42 8.21 15.62
CA VAL A 156 -11.85 8.09 14.24
C VAL A 156 -12.27 9.50 13.90
N ALA A 157 -11.34 10.31 13.34
CA ALA A 157 -11.77 11.27 12.36
C ALA A 157 -12.70 10.43 11.51
N GLU A 158 -13.98 10.78 11.49
CA GLU A 158 -14.79 10.39 10.37
C GLU A 158 -13.91 10.80 9.19
N ARG A 159 -13.16 9.84 8.61
CA ARG A 159 -12.95 9.82 7.18
C ARG A 159 -14.33 10.14 6.75
N SER A 160 -14.50 11.33 6.20
CA SER A 160 -15.76 11.74 5.66
C SER A 160 -16.27 10.51 4.91
N LYS A 161 -17.21 9.79 5.54
CA LYS A 161 -18.54 9.79 5.01
C LYS A 161 -18.74 11.24 4.62
N GLU A 162 -18.33 11.55 3.40
CA GLU A 162 -19.24 12.30 2.59
C GLU A 162 -20.52 11.48 2.72
N ASP A 163 -21.32 11.82 3.73
CA ASP A 163 -22.77 11.76 3.66
C ASP A 163 -23.12 12.71 2.52
N HIS A 164 -22.75 12.30 1.30
CA HIS A 164 -23.63 12.46 0.20
C HIS A 164 -24.83 11.61 0.61
N ASP A 165 -25.87 12.29 1.12
CA ASP A 165 -27.24 11.79 1.12
C ASP A 165 -27.70 11.39 -0.31
N ASP A 166 -26.87 11.66 -1.33
CA ASP A 166 -26.98 11.07 -2.65
C ASP A 166 -26.49 9.61 -2.64
N PRO A 167 -27.30 8.67 -3.18
CA PRO A 167 -26.86 7.30 -3.34
C PRO A 167 -25.54 7.25 -4.15
N PRO A 168 -24.66 6.27 -3.88
CA PRO A 168 -23.39 6.17 -4.59
C PRO A 168 -23.65 6.17 -6.11
N PRO A 169 -22.75 6.79 -6.90
CA PRO A 169 -22.99 7.02 -8.32
C PRO A 169 -23.14 5.72 -9.13
N CYS A 170 -22.76 4.58 -8.53
CA CYS A 170 -22.87 3.25 -9.09
C CYS A 170 -23.05 2.22 -7.96
N ILE A 171 -23.34 0.96 -8.32
CA ILE A 171 -23.52 -0.12 -7.35
C ILE A 171 -22.14 -0.59 -6.82
N CYS A 172 -21.97 -0.60 -5.50
CA CYS A 172 -20.68 -0.90 -4.86
C CYS A 172 -20.73 -2.13 -3.93
N PRO A 173 -20.89 -3.36 -4.46
CA PRO A 173 -20.94 -4.55 -3.64
C PRO A 173 -19.55 -4.95 -3.12
N LYS A 174 -19.50 -5.61 -1.97
CA LYS A 174 -18.25 -6.14 -1.39
C LYS A 174 -17.86 -7.48 -2.03
N SER A 175 -16.57 -7.67 -2.28
CA SER A 175 -15.96 -8.87 -2.89
C SER A 175 -16.14 -10.15 -2.07
N HIS A 176 -16.09 -10.07 -0.73
CA HIS A 176 -16.16 -11.22 0.17
C HIS A 176 -17.56 -11.85 0.27
N CYS A 177 -18.56 -11.25 -0.37
CA CYS A 177 -19.91 -11.80 -0.46
C CYS A 177 -20.14 -12.40 -1.85
N THR A 178 -20.51 -13.68 -1.93
CA THR A 178 -20.83 -14.34 -3.20
C THR A 178 -21.93 -13.61 -3.97
N SER A 179 -22.90 -13.00 -3.29
CA SER A 179 -23.93 -12.16 -3.89
C SER A 179 -23.36 -10.94 -4.61
N GLY A 180 -22.35 -10.29 -4.02
CA GLY A 180 -21.69 -9.13 -4.61
C GLY A 180 -20.92 -9.49 -5.88
N LEU A 181 -20.19 -10.60 -5.83
CA LEU A 181 -19.46 -11.10 -7.00
C LEU A 181 -20.41 -11.49 -8.15
N ARG A 182 -21.52 -12.19 -7.85
CA ARG A 182 -22.56 -12.53 -8.85
C ARG A 182 -23.21 -11.29 -9.44
N MET A 183 -23.50 -10.28 -8.62
CA MET A 183 -24.08 -9.02 -9.10
C MET A 183 -23.18 -8.34 -10.14
N ILE A 184 -21.88 -8.26 -9.89
CA ILE A 184 -20.93 -7.69 -10.87
C ILE A 184 -20.82 -8.61 -12.11
N ALA A 185 -20.83 -9.93 -11.94
CA ALA A 185 -20.84 -10.86 -13.07
C ALA A 185 -22.07 -10.66 -13.97
N ASP A 186 -23.26 -10.48 -13.39
CA ASP A 186 -24.50 -10.24 -14.11
C ASP A 186 -24.47 -8.90 -14.86
N LEU A 187 -23.93 -7.84 -14.25
CA LEU A 187 -23.69 -6.56 -14.92
C LEU A 187 -22.75 -6.73 -16.13
N LEU A 188 -21.61 -7.40 -15.96
CA LEU A 188 -20.68 -7.65 -17.06
C LEU A 188 -21.31 -8.51 -18.17
N ASN A 189 -22.12 -9.50 -17.81
CA ASN A 189 -22.85 -10.36 -18.74
C ASN A 189 -24.01 -9.67 -19.45
N THR A 190 -24.47 -8.52 -18.98
CA THR A 190 -25.48 -7.67 -19.64
C THR A 190 -24.85 -6.53 -20.46
N GLY A 191 -23.53 -6.46 -20.54
CA GLY A 191 -22.80 -5.48 -21.35
C GLY A 191 -22.46 -4.17 -20.61
N ALA A 192 -22.52 -4.17 -19.28
CA ALA A 192 -22.07 -3.06 -18.46
C ALA A 192 -20.54 -2.98 -18.37
N VAL A 193 -20.03 -1.84 -17.88
CA VAL A 193 -18.62 -1.66 -17.54
C VAL A 193 -18.50 -1.49 -16.03
N CYS A 194 -17.68 -2.35 -15.42
CA CYS A 194 -17.50 -2.36 -13.97
C CYS A 194 -16.05 -2.06 -13.58
N GLY A 195 -15.86 -1.39 -12.45
CA GLY A 195 -14.58 -1.36 -11.75
C GLY A 195 -14.36 -2.67 -11.00
N VAL A 196 -13.19 -3.29 -11.15
CA VAL A 196 -12.86 -4.56 -10.49
C VAL A 196 -11.47 -4.50 -9.85
N PRO A 197 -11.25 -5.16 -8.71
CA PRO A 197 -9.93 -5.29 -8.11
C PRO A 197 -9.05 -6.19 -8.98
N THR A 198 -7.74 -5.95 -8.93
CA THR A 198 -6.73 -6.88 -9.44
C THR A 198 -5.59 -6.99 -8.43
N ASP A 199 -4.74 -7.99 -8.60
CA ASP A 199 -3.46 -8.18 -7.89
C ASP A 199 -2.42 -7.08 -8.18
N THR A 200 -2.76 -6.11 -9.04
CA THR A 200 -1.87 -4.99 -9.38
C THR A 200 -2.51 -3.65 -9.13
N VAL A 201 -3.30 -3.14 -10.06
CA VAL A 201 -4.07 -1.90 -9.88
C VAL A 201 -5.53 -2.17 -10.22
N TYR A 202 -6.46 -1.41 -9.66
CA TYR A 202 -7.86 -1.54 -10.05
C TYR A 202 -8.05 -1.33 -11.55
N ALA A 203 -9.03 -2.03 -12.11
CA ALA A 203 -9.26 -2.08 -13.54
C ALA A 203 -10.72 -1.81 -13.91
N LEU A 204 -10.92 -1.23 -15.10
CA LEU A 204 -12.19 -1.30 -15.80
C LEU A 204 -12.26 -2.62 -16.54
N ALA A 205 -13.35 -3.34 -16.34
CA ALA A 205 -13.65 -4.59 -17.01
C ALA A 205 -14.93 -4.48 -17.84
N ALA A 206 -14.89 -5.11 -19.00
CA ALA A 206 -16.03 -5.37 -19.86
C ALA A 206 -15.97 -6.83 -20.32
N SER A 207 -17.12 -7.49 -20.42
CA SER A 207 -17.17 -8.84 -21.00
C SER A 207 -16.78 -8.80 -22.49
N CYS A 208 -15.89 -9.68 -22.91
CA CYS A 208 -15.51 -9.78 -24.33
C CYS A 208 -16.70 -10.13 -25.23
N LYS A 209 -17.76 -10.74 -24.68
CA LYS A 209 -18.98 -11.09 -25.41
C LYS A 209 -19.74 -9.86 -25.94
N HIS A 210 -19.48 -8.68 -25.39
CA HIS A 210 -20.21 -7.44 -25.67
C HIS A 210 -19.29 -6.35 -26.24
N PRO A 211 -19.17 -6.24 -27.59
CA PRO A 211 -18.32 -5.23 -28.23
C PRO A 211 -18.64 -3.79 -27.80
N GLN A 212 -19.93 -3.49 -27.59
CA GLN A 212 -20.40 -2.17 -27.16
C GLN A 212 -19.87 -1.80 -25.76
N ALA A 213 -19.73 -2.78 -24.86
CA ALA A 213 -19.15 -2.57 -23.53
C ALA A 213 -17.67 -2.20 -23.63
N ILE A 214 -16.92 -2.86 -24.53
CA ILE A 214 -15.51 -2.55 -24.80
C ILE A 214 -15.36 -1.14 -25.39
N GLU A 215 -16.23 -0.75 -26.32
CA GLU A 215 -16.29 0.62 -26.83
C GLU A 215 -16.62 1.64 -25.73
N LYS A 216 -17.50 1.28 -24.79
CA LYS A 216 -17.79 2.11 -23.62
C LYS A 216 -16.54 2.30 -22.75
N VAL A 217 -15.70 1.27 -22.56
CA VAL A 217 -14.41 1.40 -21.85
C VAL A 217 -13.51 2.46 -22.51
N TYR A 218 -13.42 2.46 -23.86
CA TYR A 218 -12.66 3.48 -24.59
C TYR A 218 -13.22 4.89 -24.33
N ARG A 219 -14.54 5.06 -24.37
CA ARG A 219 -15.20 6.36 -24.12
C ARG A 219 -15.05 6.84 -22.68
N ILE A 220 -15.19 5.95 -21.70
CA ILE A 220 -15.07 6.29 -20.27
C ILE A 220 -13.70 6.90 -19.97
N LYS A 221 -12.64 6.28 -20.50
CA LYS A 221 -11.25 6.68 -20.28
C LYS A 221 -10.75 7.77 -21.20
N ASP A 222 -11.52 8.18 -22.21
CA ASP A 222 -11.04 8.96 -23.34
C ASP A 222 -9.74 8.36 -23.92
N ARG A 223 -9.78 7.04 -24.13
CA ARG A 223 -8.61 6.26 -24.52
C ARG A 223 -8.42 6.33 -26.04
N PRO A 224 -7.22 6.66 -26.54
CA PRO A 224 -6.91 6.57 -27.96
C PRO A 224 -7.09 5.14 -28.47
N GLN A 225 -7.67 4.96 -29.66
CA GLN A 225 -7.91 3.63 -30.24
C GLN A 225 -6.60 2.87 -30.51
N GLU A 226 -5.50 3.60 -30.69
CA GLU A 226 -4.15 3.09 -30.88
C GLU A 226 -3.60 2.38 -29.64
N LYS A 227 -4.21 2.59 -28.45
CA LYS A 227 -3.85 1.89 -27.22
C LYS A 227 -4.77 0.68 -27.05
N PRO A 228 -4.35 -0.54 -27.42
CA PRO A 228 -5.23 -1.69 -27.42
C PRO A 228 -5.69 -2.07 -26.01
N ILE A 229 -6.88 -2.64 -25.89
CA ILE A 229 -7.36 -3.28 -24.66
C ILE A 229 -6.81 -4.71 -24.59
N CYS A 230 -6.33 -5.13 -23.42
CA CYS A 230 -5.87 -6.48 -23.17
C CYS A 230 -7.01 -7.37 -22.65
N ILE A 231 -6.77 -8.68 -22.58
CA ILE A 231 -7.73 -9.62 -21.99
C ILE A 231 -7.13 -10.35 -20.82
N PHE A 232 -7.93 -10.55 -19.76
CA PHE A 232 -7.56 -11.42 -18.66
C PHE A 232 -8.37 -12.72 -18.77
N ILE A 233 -7.72 -13.82 -18.41
CA ILE A 233 -8.30 -15.17 -18.36
C ILE A 233 -8.09 -15.78 -16.98
N SER A 234 -8.86 -16.80 -16.61
CA SER A 234 -8.86 -17.33 -15.25
C SER A 234 -7.68 -18.26 -14.96
N ASN A 235 -7.23 -19.02 -15.97
CA ASN A 235 -6.11 -19.95 -15.84
C ASN A 235 -5.51 -20.34 -17.20
N LEU A 236 -4.36 -21.01 -17.16
CA LEU A 236 -3.69 -21.51 -18.36
C LEU A 236 -4.40 -22.70 -19.02
N ASP A 237 -5.21 -23.48 -18.29
CA ASP A 237 -5.94 -24.61 -18.88
C ASP A 237 -7.00 -24.13 -19.88
N GLN A 238 -7.65 -23.00 -19.62
CA GLN A 238 -8.53 -22.32 -20.56
C GLN A 238 -7.77 -21.96 -21.85
N LEU A 239 -6.54 -21.45 -21.72
CA LEU A 239 -5.69 -21.12 -22.86
C LEU A 239 -5.28 -22.37 -23.64
N ARG A 240 -4.91 -23.46 -22.94
CA ARG A 240 -4.57 -24.76 -23.55
C ARG A 240 -5.75 -25.32 -24.35
N ALA A 241 -6.96 -25.25 -23.80
CA ALA A 241 -8.18 -25.70 -24.48
C ALA A 241 -8.49 -24.90 -25.76
N ALA A 242 -8.15 -23.60 -25.78
CA ALA A 242 -8.28 -22.78 -26.99
C ALA A 242 -7.25 -23.13 -28.08
N ALA A 243 -6.17 -23.82 -27.73
CA ALA A 243 -5.09 -24.28 -28.60
C ALA A 243 -4.50 -23.16 -29.49
N PRO A 244 -3.94 -22.09 -28.90
CA PRO A 244 -3.24 -21.06 -29.65
C PRO A 244 -1.98 -21.64 -30.32
N PRO A 245 -1.58 -21.14 -31.50
CA PRO A 245 -0.35 -21.56 -32.17
C PRO A 245 0.88 -20.91 -31.51
N ILE A 246 1.21 -21.33 -30.29
CA ILE A 246 2.37 -20.87 -29.54
C ILE A 246 3.38 -22.00 -29.35
N SER A 247 4.67 -21.64 -29.31
CA SER A 247 5.77 -22.59 -29.21
C SER A 247 5.88 -23.22 -27.81
N PRO A 248 6.56 -24.38 -27.67
CA PRO A 248 6.85 -24.95 -26.36
C PRO A 248 7.56 -23.98 -25.41
N LEU A 249 8.53 -23.21 -25.93
CA LEU A 249 9.24 -22.19 -25.15
C LEU A 249 8.29 -21.12 -24.59
N LEU A 250 7.29 -20.70 -25.37
CA LEU A 250 6.28 -19.75 -24.90
C LEU A 250 5.36 -20.35 -23.85
N TRP A 251 4.96 -21.61 -24.00
CA TRP A 251 4.21 -22.34 -22.97
C TRP A 251 4.97 -22.39 -21.66
N ASP A 252 6.23 -22.83 -21.69
CA ASP A 252 7.06 -22.93 -20.49
C ASP A 252 7.28 -21.56 -19.84
N PHE A 253 7.49 -20.50 -20.64
CA PHE A 253 7.59 -19.15 -20.11
C PHE A 253 6.29 -18.72 -19.43
N MET A 254 5.13 -18.94 -20.06
CA MET A 254 3.81 -18.62 -19.50
C MET A 254 3.54 -19.37 -18.19
N GLU A 255 3.88 -20.65 -18.11
CA GLU A 255 3.76 -21.46 -16.88
C GLU A 255 4.62 -20.96 -15.72
N ASN A 256 5.71 -20.25 -16.02
CA ASN A 256 6.60 -19.69 -15.00
C ASN A 256 6.21 -18.27 -14.55
N VAL A 257 5.31 -17.60 -15.27
CA VAL A 257 4.89 -16.21 -14.98
C VAL A 257 3.43 -16.08 -14.58
N TYR A 258 2.61 -17.12 -14.80
CA TYR A 258 1.19 -17.13 -14.46
C TYR A 258 0.84 -18.12 -13.35
N PRO A 259 -0.10 -17.77 -12.46
CA PRO A 259 -0.72 -16.45 -12.29
C PRO A 259 0.28 -15.38 -11.81
N GLY A 260 0.05 -14.10 -12.10
CA GLY A 260 0.89 -13.02 -11.55
C GLY A 260 0.92 -11.70 -12.32
N GLY A 261 1.90 -10.87 -11.95
CA GLY A 261 2.10 -9.48 -12.39
C GLY A 261 2.67 -9.26 -13.80
N ILE A 262 2.73 -10.27 -14.66
CA ILE A 262 3.26 -10.16 -16.03
C ILE A 262 2.12 -10.30 -17.03
N GLY A 263 2.11 -9.53 -18.12
CA GLY A 263 1.20 -9.72 -19.25
C GLY A 263 1.99 -10.04 -20.53
N CYS A 264 1.58 -11.07 -21.24
CA CYS A 264 2.28 -11.56 -22.44
C CYS A 264 1.54 -11.13 -23.70
N ILE A 265 2.21 -10.39 -24.58
CA ILE A 265 1.73 -10.09 -25.93
C ILE A 265 2.10 -11.26 -26.84
N ILE A 266 1.09 -11.86 -27.47
CA ILE A 266 1.23 -12.99 -28.38
C ILE A 266 0.48 -12.73 -29.68
N LYS A 267 0.70 -13.58 -30.69
CA LYS A 267 -0.01 -13.50 -31.97
C LYS A 267 -1.51 -13.73 -31.77
N LYS A 268 -2.31 -12.80 -32.27
CA LYS A 268 -3.77 -12.88 -32.29
C LYS A 268 -4.21 -13.87 -33.36
N GLY A 269 -5.30 -14.59 -33.11
CA GLY A 269 -5.86 -15.50 -34.11
C GLY A 269 -7.22 -16.05 -33.69
N GLU A 270 -7.82 -16.82 -34.60
CA GLU A 270 -9.18 -17.39 -34.46
C GLU A 270 -9.38 -18.24 -33.19
N TRP A 271 -8.30 -18.75 -32.62
CA TRP A 271 -8.30 -19.45 -31.33
C TRP A 271 -8.91 -18.61 -30.18
N LEU A 272 -8.85 -17.28 -30.25
CA LEU A 272 -9.53 -16.40 -29.27
C LEU A 272 -11.06 -16.62 -29.24
N LYS A 273 -11.66 -17.03 -30.35
CA LYS A 273 -13.09 -17.37 -30.37
C LYS A 273 -13.38 -18.61 -29.52
N LYS A 274 -12.48 -19.61 -29.55
CA LYS A 274 -12.55 -20.80 -28.68
C LYS A 274 -12.30 -20.45 -27.21
N LEU A 275 -11.46 -19.45 -26.94
CA LEU A 275 -11.22 -18.92 -25.59
C LEU A 275 -12.45 -18.25 -24.97
N GLY A 276 -13.47 -17.92 -25.78
CA GLY A 276 -14.71 -17.27 -25.33
C GLY A 276 -14.72 -15.75 -25.53
N VAL A 277 -13.80 -15.18 -26.33
CA VAL A 277 -13.80 -13.74 -26.65
C VAL A 277 -15.04 -13.34 -27.47
N GLY A 278 -15.62 -14.27 -28.24
CA GLY A 278 -16.89 -14.05 -28.94
C GLY A 278 -16.86 -12.84 -29.88
N ALA A 279 -17.93 -12.03 -29.84
CA ALA A 279 -18.10 -10.89 -30.72
C ALA A 279 -17.07 -9.77 -30.50
N GLY A 280 -16.44 -9.68 -29.32
CA GLY A 280 -15.43 -8.68 -29.00
C GLY A 280 -14.07 -8.88 -29.68
N TYR A 281 -13.92 -9.92 -30.50
CA TYR A 281 -12.65 -10.27 -31.17
C TYR A 281 -11.99 -9.07 -31.88
N SER A 282 -12.77 -8.25 -32.59
CA SER A 282 -12.24 -7.08 -33.31
C SER A 282 -11.95 -5.86 -32.41
N ARG A 283 -12.38 -5.88 -31.15
CA ARG A 283 -12.27 -4.78 -30.19
C ARG A 283 -11.19 -4.96 -29.12
N VAL A 284 -10.52 -6.11 -29.10
CA VAL A 284 -9.40 -6.41 -28.18
C VAL A 284 -8.10 -6.64 -28.93
N GLY A 285 -6.98 -6.22 -28.34
CA GLY A 285 -5.67 -6.30 -28.96
C GLY A 285 -5.54 -5.44 -30.23
N THR A 286 -4.45 -5.63 -30.96
CA THR A 286 -4.26 -5.06 -32.29
C THR A 286 -4.90 -5.97 -33.36
N GLN A 287 -4.62 -5.70 -34.62
CA GLN A 287 -4.95 -6.61 -35.72
C GLN A 287 -4.18 -7.94 -35.60
N ASP A 288 -2.92 -7.89 -35.18
CA ASP A 288 -2.00 -9.04 -35.25
C ASP A 288 -1.62 -9.63 -33.88
N THR A 289 -1.86 -8.89 -32.80
CA THR A 289 -1.38 -9.24 -31.46
C THR A 289 -2.42 -8.99 -30.38
N ILE A 290 -2.34 -9.76 -29.29
CA ILE A 290 -3.19 -9.62 -28.11
C ILE A 290 -2.33 -9.77 -26.85
N MET A 291 -2.54 -8.91 -25.86
CA MET A 291 -1.95 -9.08 -24.52
C MET A 291 -2.91 -9.88 -23.65
N ILE A 292 -2.40 -10.96 -23.07
CA ILE A 292 -3.12 -11.85 -22.16
C ILE A 292 -2.45 -11.84 -20.82
N ARG A 293 -3.24 -11.99 -19.76
CA ARG A 293 -2.74 -12.18 -18.39
C ARG A 293 -3.66 -13.10 -17.58
N VAL A 294 -3.07 -13.92 -16.74
CA VAL A 294 -3.76 -14.61 -15.64
C VAL A 294 -3.44 -13.85 -14.35
N PRO A 295 -4.39 -13.11 -13.75
CA PRO A 295 -4.14 -12.34 -12.53
C PRO A 295 -4.00 -13.26 -11.31
N ASP A 296 -3.16 -12.91 -10.35
CA ASP A 296 -3.03 -13.62 -9.07
C ASP A 296 -4.00 -13.05 -8.01
N LEU A 297 -5.28 -12.93 -8.38
CA LEU A 297 -6.34 -12.49 -7.47
C LEU A 297 -7.55 -13.40 -7.59
N THR A 298 -7.81 -14.18 -6.54
CA THR A 298 -8.91 -15.15 -6.46
C THR A 298 -10.26 -14.54 -6.85
N VAL A 299 -10.60 -13.36 -6.35
CA VAL A 299 -11.87 -12.66 -6.62
C VAL A 299 -12.04 -12.39 -8.12
N LEU A 300 -10.99 -11.88 -8.78
CA LEU A 300 -11.04 -11.59 -10.21
C LEU A 300 -11.05 -12.86 -11.07
N VAL A 301 -10.29 -13.89 -10.69
CA VAL A 301 -10.29 -15.19 -11.37
C VAL A 301 -11.69 -15.80 -11.37
N HIS A 302 -12.37 -15.80 -10.22
CA HIS A 302 -13.75 -16.30 -10.11
C HIS A 302 -14.73 -15.44 -10.93
N LEU A 303 -14.52 -14.12 -10.98
CA LEU A 303 -15.32 -13.24 -11.84
C LEU A 303 -15.18 -13.64 -13.31
N ILE A 304 -13.93 -13.85 -13.77
CA ILE A 304 -13.62 -14.29 -15.13
C ILE A 304 -14.23 -15.67 -15.44
N ASP A 305 -14.22 -16.61 -14.49
CA ASP A 305 -14.85 -17.92 -14.67
C ASP A 305 -16.37 -17.81 -14.92
N MET A 306 -17.05 -16.86 -14.25
CA MET A 306 -18.49 -16.65 -14.45
C MET A 306 -18.82 -15.89 -15.74
N THR A 307 -17.93 -15.01 -16.20
CA THR A 307 -18.21 -14.13 -17.36
C THR A 307 -17.58 -14.63 -18.67
N GLY A 308 -16.53 -15.44 -18.59
CA GLY A 308 -15.55 -15.64 -19.66
C GLY A 308 -14.48 -14.54 -19.66
N PRO A 309 -13.57 -14.51 -20.67
CA PRO A 309 -12.50 -13.53 -20.76
C PRO A 309 -13.00 -12.09 -20.63
N LEU A 310 -12.30 -11.31 -19.82
CA LEU A 310 -12.62 -9.90 -19.60
C LEU A 310 -11.66 -9.01 -20.38
N ALA A 311 -12.21 -8.07 -21.13
CA ALA A 311 -11.48 -6.98 -21.73
C ALA A 311 -11.15 -5.95 -20.64
N ILE A 312 -9.88 -5.71 -20.38
CA ILE A 312 -9.40 -5.04 -19.17
C ILE A 312 -8.42 -3.90 -19.48
N THR A 313 -8.51 -2.83 -18.67
CA THR A 313 -7.54 -1.74 -18.62
C THR A 313 -7.58 -1.09 -17.23
N SER A 314 -6.57 -0.31 -16.83
CA SER A 314 -6.55 0.33 -15.50
C SER A 314 -7.76 1.24 -15.25
N ALA A 315 -8.20 1.39 -13.99
CA ALA A 315 -9.37 2.17 -13.59
C ALA A 315 -9.04 3.62 -13.22
N ASN A 316 -8.41 4.33 -14.15
CA ASN A 316 -8.05 5.74 -14.06
C ASN A 316 -8.46 6.49 -15.35
N PRO A 317 -8.70 7.79 -15.30
CA PRO A 317 -8.69 8.64 -16.50
C PRO A 317 -7.37 8.47 -17.26
N SER A 318 -7.40 8.57 -18.59
CA SER A 318 -6.20 8.36 -19.41
C SER A 318 -5.11 9.41 -19.11
N GLY A 319 -3.93 8.93 -18.69
CA GLY A 319 -2.78 9.78 -18.36
C GLY A 319 -2.66 10.15 -16.88
N GLU A 320 -3.63 9.79 -16.04
CA GLU A 320 -3.58 10.02 -14.59
C GLU A 320 -2.97 8.84 -13.83
N VAL A 321 -2.73 9.04 -12.53
CA VAL A 321 -2.24 8.00 -11.61
C VAL A 321 -3.24 6.85 -11.53
N ASP A 322 -2.73 5.62 -11.54
CA ASP A 322 -3.55 4.41 -11.41
C ASP A 322 -4.32 4.38 -10.07
N SER A 323 -5.47 3.72 -10.06
CA SER A 323 -6.29 3.55 -8.86
C SER A 323 -5.88 2.27 -8.13
N THR A 324 -5.55 2.36 -6.84
CA THR A 324 -5.18 1.20 -5.99
C THR A 324 -6.28 0.82 -5.01
N HIS A 325 -7.30 1.67 -4.82
CA HIS A 325 -8.43 1.41 -3.94
C HIS A 325 -9.76 1.64 -4.67
N HIS A 326 -10.80 0.90 -4.30
CA HIS A 326 -12.14 1.05 -4.90
C HIS A 326 -12.70 2.48 -4.75
N ASP A 327 -12.44 3.15 -3.62
CA ASP A 327 -12.84 4.55 -3.40
C ASP A 327 -12.24 5.51 -4.44
N MET A 328 -11.02 5.24 -4.92
CA MET A 328 -10.41 6.04 -6.00
C MET A 328 -11.15 5.84 -7.32
N VAL A 329 -11.61 4.61 -7.59
CA VAL A 329 -12.41 4.31 -8.78
C VAL A 329 -13.79 4.98 -8.70
N ILE A 330 -14.45 4.89 -7.54
CA ILE A 330 -15.78 5.46 -7.32
C ILE A 330 -15.72 6.99 -7.47
N SER A 331 -14.78 7.65 -6.80
CA SER A 331 -14.64 9.11 -6.85
C SER A 331 -14.31 9.63 -8.26
N ARG A 332 -13.43 8.94 -9.00
CA ARG A 332 -12.96 9.42 -10.32
C ARG A 332 -13.85 9.00 -11.48
N LEU A 333 -14.39 7.79 -11.44
CA LEU A 333 -15.07 7.16 -12.58
C LEU A 333 -16.48 6.66 -12.25
N GLY A 334 -16.90 6.62 -10.98
CA GLY A 334 -18.15 6.00 -10.55
C GLY A 334 -19.39 6.48 -11.32
N HIS A 335 -19.47 7.77 -11.64
CA HIS A 335 -20.56 8.36 -12.42
C HIS A 335 -20.68 7.86 -13.87
N LYS A 336 -19.67 7.13 -14.38
CA LYS A 336 -19.66 6.54 -15.73
C LYS A 336 -19.79 5.02 -15.72
N LEU A 337 -19.78 4.39 -14.53
CA LEU A 337 -19.75 2.94 -14.33
C LEU A 337 -21.09 2.44 -13.80
N GLU A 338 -21.45 1.21 -14.13
CA GLU A 338 -22.63 0.57 -13.56
C GLU A 338 -22.36 -0.02 -12.16
N GLY A 339 -21.12 -0.40 -11.89
CA GLY A 339 -20.72 -0.85 -10.56
C GLY A 339 -19.22 -0.96 -10.35
N VAL A 340 -18.83 -1.03 -9.07
CA VAL A 340 -17.45 -1.23 -8.64
C VAL A 340 -17.43 -2.34 -7.59
N LEU A 341 -16.66 -3.40 -7.83
CA LEU A 341 -16.46 -4.45 -6.84
C LEU A 341 -15.46 -3.97 -5.78
N CYS A 342 -15.92 -3.79 -4.54
CA CYS A 342 -15.12 -3.25 -3.45
C CYS A 342 -14.32 -4.35 -2.74
N ASP A 343 -12.99 -4.27 -2.81
CA ASP A 343 -12.06 -5.28 -2.25
C ASP A 343 -10.87 -4.67 -1.49
N GLY A 344 -10.99 -3.41 -1.05
CA GLY A 344 -9.89 -2.72 -0.35
C GLY A 344 -8.79 -2.24 -1.28
N GLU A 345 -7.55 -2.23 -0.76
CA GLU A 345 -6.33 -1.88 -1.50
C GLU A 345 -5.88 -3.02 -2.42
N SER A 346 -5.26 -2.68 -3.54
CA SER A 346 -4.55 -3.62 -4.40
C SER A 346 -3.23 -4.08 -3.76
N ASP A 347 -2.79 -5.28 -4.12
CA ASP A 347 -1.54 -5.88 -3.59
C ASP A 347 -0.29 -5.10 -4.04
N GLU A 348 -0.32 -4.55 -5.25
CA GLU A 348 0.73 -3.68 -5.78
C GLU A 348 0.21 -2.25 -5.99
N VAL A 349 1.14 -1.31 -6.20
CA VAL A 349 0.81 0.09 -6.52
C VAL A 349 1.12 0.47 -7.96
N VAL A 350 1.73 -0.46 -8.71
CA VAL A 350 2.13 -0.28 -10.11
C VAL A 350 1.47 -1.37 -10.96
N ALA A 351 1.04 -0.99 -12.16
CA ALA A 351 0.48 -1.93 -13.12
C ALA A 351 1.45 -3.06 -13.51
N SER A 352 0.91 -4.12 -14.12
CA SER A 352 1.68 -5.29 -14.55
C SER A 352 2.80 -4.97 -15.56
N THR A 353 3.86 -5.76 -15.51
CA THR A 353 4.94 -5.74 -16.51
C THR A 353 4.44 -6.35 -17.81
N VAL A 354 4.69 -5.69 -18.95
CA VAL A 354 4.22 -6.13 -20.27
C VAL A 354 5.38 -6.60 -21.12
N VAL A 355 5.29 -7.84 -21.59
CA VAL A 355 6.33 -8.52 -22.34
C VAL A 355 5.79 -8.89 -23.72
N ASN A 356 6.51 -8.50 -24.76
CA ASN A 356 6.27 -8.96 -26.11
C ASN A 356 6.96 -10.29 -26.36
N CYS A 357 6.15 -11.33 -26.60
CA CYS A 357 6.57 -12.69 -26.82
C CYS A 357 6.32 -13.16 -28.27
N THR A 358 5.96 -12.27 -29.21
CA THR A 358 5.58 -12.67 -30.58
C THR A 358 6.70 -13.33 -31.39
N LYS A 359 7.95 -13.10 -30.98
CA LYS A 359 9.18 -13.61 -31.63
C LYS A 359 10.10 -14.32 -30.63
N ILE A 360 9.51 -14.97 -29.63
CA ILE A 360 10.26 -15.58 -28.51
C ILE A 360 11.29 -16.61 -28.98
N ASP A 361 11.00 -17.39 -30.02
CA ASP A 361 11.91 -18.41 -30.55
C ASP A 361 13.03 -17.82 -31.44
N GLU A 362 12.84 -16.62 -31.99
CA GLU A 362 13.78 -15.99 -32.94
C GLU A 362 14.70 -14.98 -32.23
N SER A 363 14.10 -13.97 -31.61
CA SER A 363 14.79 -12.82 -31.02
C SER A 363 14.63 -12.74 -29.50
N GLY A 364 14.00 -13.74 -28.89
CA GLY A 364 13.64 -13.71 -27.47
C GLY A 364 12.47 -12.79 -27.15
N ILE A 365 12.37 -12.40 -25.88
CA ILE A 365 11.32 -11.51 -25.37
C ILE A 365 11.77 -10.04 -25.38
N ASN A 366 10.81 -9.12 -25.54
CA ASN A 366 11.05 -7.68 -25.42
C ASN A 366 10.12 -7.05 -24.37
N ILE A 367 10.67 -6.30 -23.44
CA ILE A 367 9.87 -5.65 -22.39
C ILE A 367 9.30 -4.33 -22.96
N VAL A 368 7.98 -4.28 -23.10
CA VAL A 368 7.27 -3.11 -23.64
C VAL A 368 6.99 -2.09 -22.54
N ARG A 369 6.73 -2.57 -21.32
CA ARG A 369 6.52 -1.75 -20.13
C ARG A 369 7.04 -2.50 -18.93
N GLU A 370 7.92 -1.87 -18.15
CA GLU A 370 8.27 -2.34 -16.81
C GLU A 370 7.17 -1.94 -15.82
N GLY A 371 6.72 -2.88 -15.00
CA GLY A 371 5.65 -2.73 -14.03
C GLY A 371 6.06 -3.26 -12.66
N CYS A 372 5.13 -3.86 -11.92
CA CYS A 372 5.41 -4.43 -10.59
C CYS A 372 6.50 -5.52 -10.58
N ILE A 373 6.74 -6.21 -11.71
CA ILE A 373 7.82 -7.18 -11.84
C ILE A 373 9.01 -6.56 -12.59
N PRO A 374 10.17 -6.36 -11.93
CA PRO A 374 11.31 -5.71 -12.55
C PRO A 374 11.82 -6.46 -13.78
N ALA A 375 12.33 -5.70 -14.76
CA ALA A 375 12.79 -6.24 -16.04
C ALA A 375 13.84 -7.36 -15.88
N GLY A 376 14.79 -7.17 -14.96
CA GLY A 376 15.83 -8.16 -14.66
C GLY A 376 15.26 -9.50 -14.18
N LYS A 377 14.18 -9.48 -13.38
CA LYS A 377 13.52 -10.71 -12.91
C LYS A 377 12.81 -11.44 -14.04
N VAL A 378 12.16 -10.71 -14.94
CA VAL A 378 11.54 -11.29 -16.15
C VAL A 378 12.59 -11.97 -17.02
N MET A 379 13.71 -11.29 -17.29
CA MET A 379 14.81 -11.85 -18.09
C MET A 379 15.44 -13.08 -17.42
N GLN A 380 15.59 -13.07 -16.09
CA GLN A 380 16.07 -14.23 -15.34
C GLN A 380 15.15 -15.45 -15.51
N ILE A 381 13.83 -15.24 -15.45
CA ILE A 381 12.85 -16.32 -15.68
C ILE A 381 12.98 -16.84 -17.12
N PHE A 382 13.04 -15.95 -18.11
CA PHE A 382 13.18 -16.32 -19.51
C PHE A 382 14.45 -17.14 -19.78
N GLU A 383 15.62 -16.68 -19.32
CA GLU A 383 16.88 -17.40 -19.50
C GLU A 383 16.87 -18.76 -18.78
N ARG A 384 16.25 -18.85 -17.60
CA ARG A 384 16.10 -20.13 -16.90
C ARG A 384 15.25 -21.12 -17.71
N VAL A 385 14.17 -20.66 -18.33
CA VAL A 385 13.29 -21.50 -19.14
C VAL A 385 13.97 -21.92 -20.45
N LYS A 386 14.63 -20.98 -21.13
CA LYS A 386 15.33 -21.21 -22.39
C LYS A 386 16.48 -22.23 -22.27
N ASN A 387 17.11 -22.32 -21.10
CA ASN A 387 18.24 -23.22 -20.84
C ASN A 387 17.83 -24.59 -20.25
N ARG A 388 16.53 -24.87 -20.10
CA ARG A 388 16.02 -26.21 -19.80
C ARG A 388 15.88 -27.01 -21.08
#